data_AF-A0A8J6NEE6-F1
#
_entry.id   AF-A0A8J6NEE6-F1
#
_cell.length_a   1.000
_cell.length_b   1.000
_cell.length_c   1.000
_cell.angle_alpha   90.00
_cell.angle_beta   90.00
_cell.angle_gamma   90.00
#
_symmetry.space_group_name_H-M   'P 1'
#
loop_
_entity.id
_entity.type
_entity.pdbx_description
1 polymer ?
#
loop_
_entity_poly.entity_id
_entity_poly.type
_entity_poly.pdbx_seq_one_letter_code
_entity_poly.pdbx_strand_id
1 'polypeptide(L)'
;MMNNPVIFILMGVLVGIGASFTGLGGGFLMIPLLLYLGYTSQNAVGTSFMAILVISVSALVAHNKFAHVDYKAGILLGMGGIAGAQIGARLLQDVSTASFKKIFAVILAGLACYIFFSK
;
A
#
# COMPACT_ATOMS: atom_id res chain seq x y z
N MET A 1 -18.18 -9.81 13.73
CA MET A 1 -16.89 -10.21 13.10
C MET A 1 -15.73 -9.26 13.40
N MET A 2 -15.96 -7.95 13.58
CA MET A 2 -14.93 -6.89 13.66
C MET A 2 -14.12 -6.76 14.97
N ASN A 3 -14.20 -7.74 15.88
CA ASN A 3 -13.59 -7.63 17.22
C ASN A 3 -12.65 -8.79 17.58
N ASN A 4 -12.32 -9.67 16.61
CA ASN A 4 -11.40 -10.77 16.85
C ASN A 4 -9.99 -10.41 16.34
N PRO A 5 -9.00 -10.17 17.22
CA PRO A 5 -7.64 -9.81 16.83
C PRO A 5 -6.97 -10.86 15.93
N VAL A 6 -7.40 -12.12 16.02
CA VAL A 6 -6.89 -13.22 15.19
C VAL A 6 -7.16 -12.99 13.70
N ILE A 7 -8.30 -12.39 13.35
CA ILE A 7 -8.66 -12.12 11.95
C ILE A 7 -7.70 -11.08 11.36
N PHE A 8 -7.41 -10.00 12.08
CA PHE A 8 -6.48 -8.97 11.63
C PHE A 8 -5.06 -9.51 11.43
N ILE A 9 -4.60 -10.40 12.31
CA ILE A 9 -3.30 -11.06 12.18
C ILE A 9 -3.26 -11.92 10.92
N LEU A 10 -4.25 -12.78 10.71
CA LEU A 10 -4.35 -13.62 9.51
C LEU A 10 -4.36 -12.79 8.23
N MET A 11 -5.13 -11.70 8.20
CA MET A 11 -5.18 -10.82 7.04
C MET A 11 -3.86 -10.09 6.81
N GLY A 12 -3.21 -9.60 7.87
CA GLY A 12 -1.89 -8.97 7.78
C GLY A 12 -0.83 -9.92 7.21
N VAL A 13 -0.85 -11.20 7.62
CA VAL A 13 0.04 -12.23 7.09
C VAL A 13 -0.24 -12.47 5.60
N LEU A 14 -1.51 -12.66 5.21
CA LEU A 14 -1.88 -12.88 3.79
C LEU A 14 -1.50 -11.70 2.90
N VAL A 15 -1.79 -10.47 3.35
CA VAL A 15 -1.42 -9.24 2.65
C VAL A 15 0.09 -9.12 2.55
N GLY A 16 0.83 -9.38 3.63
CA GLY A 16 2.29 -9.33 3.65
C GLY A 16 2.91 -10.28 2.63
N ILE A 17 2.46 -11.54 2.61
CA ILE A 17 2.91 -12.54 1.64
C ILE A 17 2.61 -12.08 0.21
N GLY A 18 1.37 -11.69 -0.09
CA GLY A 18 0.98 -11.20 -1.42
C GLY A 18 1.74 -9.96 -1.86
N ALA A 19 2.02 -9.04 -0.93
CA ALA A 19 2.82 -7.85 -1.17
C ALA A 19 4.28 -8.19 -1.50
N SER A 20 4.88 -9.15 -0.80
CA SER A 20 6.24 -9.60 -1.06
C SER A 20 6.41 -10.25 -2.43
N PHE A 21 5.42 -11.02 -2.91
CA PHE A 21 5.47 -11.62 -4.25
C PHE A 21 5.33 -10.60 -5.38
N THR A 22 4.53 -9.55 -5.17
CA THR A 22 4.28 -8.54 -6.21
C THR A 22 5.29 -7.39 -6.22
N GLY A 23 6.00 -7.17 -5.11
CA GLY A 23 6.94 -6.05 -4.97
C GLY A 23 6.27 -4.66 -4.89
N LEU A 24 4.93 -4.59 -4.85
CA LEU A 24 4.14 -3.36 -4.93
C LEU A 24 3.94 -2.63 -3.58
N GLY A 25 4.56 -3.10 -2.49
CA GLY A 25 4.47 -2.46 -1.16
C GLY A 25 3.16 -2.70 -0.40
N GLY A 26 2.23 -3.53 -0.91
CA GLY A 26 1.09 -4.07 -0.16
C GLY A 26 -0.15 -3.17 -0.01
N GLY A 27 -0.05 -1.87 -0.30
CA GLY A 27 -1.19 -0.94 -0.24
C GLY A 27 -2.36 -1.33 -1.15
N PHE A 28 -2.08 -1.92 -2.31
CA PHE A 28 -3.11 -2.37 -3.25
C PHE A 28 -4.02 -3.48 -2.71
N LEU A 29 -3.54 -4.27 -1.73
CA LEU A 29 -4.33 -5.29 -1.02
C LEU A 29 -4.92 -4.76 0.29
N MET A 30 -4.11 -4.01 1.05
CA MET A 30 -4.49 -3.52 2.37
C MET A 30 -5.64 -2.50 2.30
N ILE A 31 -5.63 -1.60 1.31
CA ILE A 31 -6.62 -0.52 1.19
C ILE A 31 -8.02 -1.07 0.87
N PRO A 32 -8.24 -1.88 -0.19
CA PRO A 32 -9.55 -2.46 -0.46
C PRO A 32 -10.07 -3.28 0.71
N LEU A 33 -9.16 -3.96 1.41
CA LEU A 33 -9.52 -4.78 2.54
C LEU A 33 -10.05 -3.96 3.72
N LEU A 34 -9.34 -2.92 4.13
CA LEU A 34 -9.80 -2.04 5.22
C LEU A 34 -11.11 -1.34 4.84
N LEU A 35 -11.25 -0.95 3.58
CA LEU A 35 -12.49 -0.38 3.06
C LEU A 35 -13.67 -1.37 3.03
N TYR A 36 -13.40 -2.67 2.87
CA TYR A 36 -14.37 -3.76 2.98
C TYR A 36 -14.78 -4.00 4.44
N LEU A 37 -13.83 -3.87 5.37
CA LEU A 37 -14.09 -3.90 6.81
C LEU A 37 -14.80 -2.65 7.34
N GLY A 38 -15.17 -1.69 6.48
CA GLY A 38 -15.96 -0.52 6.86
C GLY A 38 -15.16 0.66 7.38
N TYR A 39 -13.82 0.63 7.29
CA TYR A 39 -12.99 1.79 7.61
C TYR A 39 -13.17 2.91 6.57
N THR A 40 -13.02 4.15 7.02
CA THR A 40 -13.01 5.32 6.13
C THR A 40 -11.80 5.29 5.20
N SER A 41 -11.88 5.97 4.06
CA SER A 41 -10.76 6.09 3.11
C SER A 41 -9.49 6.64 3.78
N GLN A 42 -9.62 7.61 4.67
CA GLN A 42 -8.51 8.21 5.40
C GLN A 42 -7.83 7.20 6.33
N ASN A 43 -8.61 6.45 7.11
CA ASN A 43 -8.08 5.42 8.01
C ASN A 43 -7.43 4.28 7.21
N ALA A 44 -8.07 3.84 6.13
CA ALA A 44 -7.53 2.79 5.27
C ALA A 44 -6.17 3.18 4.67
N VAL A 45 -6.06 4.40 4.13
CA VAL A 45 -4.80 4.91 3.57
C VAL A 45 -3.73 5.04 4.65
N GLY A 46 -4.03 5.67 5.78
CA GLY A 46 -3.07 5.84 6.88
C GLY A 46 -2.56 4.52 7.46
N THR A 47 -3.46 3.60 7.77
CA THR A 47 -3.09 2.26 8.27
C THR A 47 -2.29 1.47 7.24
N SER A 48 -2.65 1.56 5.95
CA SER A 48 -1.87 0.91 4.91
C SER A 48 -0.45 1.46 4.85
N PHE A 49 -0.27 2.78 4.97
CA PHE A 49 1.05 3.43 4.91
C PHE A 49 1.99 2.92 6.00
N MET A 50 1.48 2.71 7.21
CA MET A 50 2.24 2.08 8.30
C MET A 50 2.66 0.65 7.95
N ALA A 51 1.77 -0.15 7.35
CA ALA A 51 2.13 -1.48 6.90
C ALA A 51 3.19 -1.46 5.78
N ILE A 52 3.05 -0.54 4.80
CA ILE A 52 4.05 -0.36 3.73
C ILE A 52 5.40 -0.01 4.32
N LEU A 53 5.45 0.86 5.33
CA LEU A 53 6.70 1.23 6.01
C LEU A 53 7.37 -0.01 6.62
N VAL A 54 6.63 -0.82 7.37
CA VAL A 54 7.16 -2.05 8.00
C VAL A 54 7.65 -3.04 6.94
N ILE A 55 6.88 -3.25 5.88
CA ILE A 55 7.26 -4.13 4.77
C ILE A 55 8.52 -3.60 4.08
N SER A 56 8.59 -2.30 3.82
CA SER A 56 9.72 -1.68 3.10
C SER A 56 11.00 -1.69 3.91
N VAL A 57 10.94 -1.42 5.22
CA VAL A 57 12.09 -1.53 6.12
C VAL A 57 12.58 -2.97 6.18
N SER A 58 11.65 -3.94 6.30
CA SER A 58 12.00 -5.36 6.30
C SER A 58 12.65 -5.78 4.98
N ALA A 59 12.11 -5.33 3.84
CA ALA A 59 12.65 -5.60 2.52
C ALA A 59 14.04 -4.96 2.34
N LEU A 60 14.24 -3.73 2.79
CA LEU A 60 15.53 -3.04 2.76
C LEU A 60 16.58 -3.82 3.56
N VAL A 61 16.26 -4.24 4.80
CA VAL A 61 17.17 -5.03 5.63
C VAL A 61 17.50 -6.38 4.98
N ALA A 62 16.51 -7.04 4.39
CA ALA A 62 16.70 -8.33 3.71
C ALA A 62 17.60 -8.20 2.46
N HIS A 63 17.36 -7.18 1.63
CA HIS A 63 18.09 -6.98 0.37
C HIS A 63 19.45 -6.31 0.56
N ASN A 64 19.64 -5.53 1.64
CA ASN A 64 20.93 -4.92 1.94
C ASN A 64 22.04 -5.98 2.16
N LYS A 65 21.68 -7.16 2.68
CA LYS A 65 22.63 -8.28 2.84
C LYS A 65 23.18 -8.80 1.52
N PHE A 66 22.49 -8.57 0.40
CA PHE A 66 22.91 -8.99 -0.93
C PHE A 66 23.61 -7.87 -1.73
N ALA A 67 23.80 -6.67 -1.17
CA ALA A 67 24.44 -5.51 -1.81
C ALA A 67 23.77 -4.98 -3.10
N HIS A 68 22.47 -5.25 -3.32
CA HIS A 68 21.70 -4.79 -4.48
C HIS A 68 20.88 -3.52 -4.22
N VAL A 69 21.23 -2.73 -3.20
CA VAL A 69 20.45 -1.54 -2.81
C VAL A 69 21.07 -0.28 -3.41
N ASP A 70 20.36 0.33 -4.36
CA ASP A 70 20.67 1.68 -4.82
C ASP A 70 20.11 2.72 -3.84
N TYR A 71 20.96 3.12 -2.90
CA TYR A 71 20.62 4.13 -1.89
C TYR A 71 20.34 5.51 -2.50
N LYS A 72 20.95 5.85 -3.63
CA LYS A 72 20.75 7.14 -4.29
C LYS A 72 19.34 7.21 -4.88
N ALA A 73 18.94 6.16 -5.60
CA ALA A 73 17.57 6.03 -6.10
C ALA A 73 16.57 6.00 -4.95
N GLY A 74 16.86 5.23 -3.89
CA GLY A 74 16.00 5.12 -2.71
C GLY A 74 15.74 6.45 -2.01
N ILE A 75 16.77 7.28 -1.80
CA ILE A 75 16.62 8.61 -1.19
C ILE A 75 15.84 9.55 -2.09
N LEU A 76 16.13 9.57 -3.41
CA LEU A 76 15.44 10.46 -4.34
C LEU A 76 13.95 10.12 -4.44
N LEU A 77 13.62 8.84 -4.56
CA LEU A 77 12.24 8.34 -4.53
C LEU A 77 11.58 8.60 -3.17
N GLY A 78 12.32 8.43 -2.07
CA GLY A 78 11.83 8.70 -0.71
C GLY A 78 11.42 10.16 -0.52
N MET A 79 12.24 11.12 -0.96
CA MET A 79 11.89 12.54 -0.89
C MET A 79 10.66 12.88 -1.72
N GLY A 80 10.59 12.37 -2.96
CA GLY A 80 9.40 12.54 -3.80
C GLY A 80 8.15 11.90 -3.18
N GLY A 81 8.31 10.73 -2.57
CA GLY A 81 7.25 10.02 -1.85
C GLY A 81 6.75 10.78 -0.63
N ILE A 82 7.63 11.40 0.16
CA ILE A 82 7.25 12.25 1.29
C ILE A 82 6.41 13.44 0.80
N ALA A 83 6.89 14.17 -0.21
CA ALA A 83 6.15 15.31 -0.76
C ALA A 83 4.78 14.87 -1.31
N GLY A 84 4.75 13.78 -2.09
CA GLY A 84 3.53 13.22 -2.65
C GLY A 84 2.54 12.72 -1.59
N ALA A 85 3.02 12.07 -0.53
CA ALA A 85 2.17 11.59 0.57
C ALA A 85 1.49 12.74 1.30
N GLN A 86 2.21 13.84 1.55
CA GLN A 86 1.64 15.02 2.22
C GLN A 86 0.59 15.72 1.36
N ILE A 87 0.84 15.87 0.06
CA ILE A 87 -0.13 16.44 -0.88
C ILE A 87 -1.35 15.52 -1.01
N GLY A 88 -1.12 14.22 -1.20
CA GLY A 88 -2.18 13.22 -1.34
C GLY A 88 -3.06 13.12 -0.09
N ALA A 89 -2.47 13.18 1.11
CA ALA A 89 -3.22 13.15 2.36
C ALA A 89 -4.16 14.36 2.49
N ARG A 90 -3.73 15.55 2.05
CA ARG A 90 -4.57 16.76 2.04
C ARG A 90 -5.71 16.62 1.03
N LEU A 91 -5.40 16.20 -0.20
CA LEU A 91 -6.43 15.99 -1.24
C LEU A 91 -7.47 14.94 -0.82
N LEU A 92 -7.07 13.94 -0.04
CA LEU A 92 -7.97 12.90 0.44
C LEU A 92 -9.00 13.42 1.47
N GLN A 93 -8.75 14.56 2.13
CA GLN A 93 -9.68 15.13 3.11
C GLN A 93 -11.00 15.55 2.47
N ASP A 94 -10.94 16.03 1.22
CA ASP A 94 -12.11 16.54 0.48
C ASP A 94 -12.80 15.44 -0.35
N VAL A 95 -12.27 14.21 -0.36
CA VAL A 95 -12.75 13.11 -1.19
C VAL A 95 -13.59 12.13 -0.37
N SER A 96 -14.86 11.98 -0.76
CA SER A 96 -15.74 10.97 -0.14
C SER A 96 -15.18 9.55 -0.30
N THR A 97 -15.43 8.67 0.69
CA THR A 97 -14.99 7.27 0.62
C THR A 97 -15.57 6.53 -0.60
N ALA A 98 -16.76 6.89 -1.07
CA ALA A 98 -17.36 6.31 -2.29
C ALA A 98 -16.59 6.73 -3.55
N SER A 99 -16.23 8.01 -3.67
CA SER A 99 -15.41 8.50 -4.78
C SER A 99 -14.02 7.88 -4.76
N PHE A 100 -13.39 7.79 -3.58
CA PHE A 100 -12.10 7.13 -3.41
C PHE A 100 -12.16 5.67 -3.87
N LYS A 101 -13.16 4.91 -3.43
CA LYS A 101 -13.38 3.51 -3.86
C LYS A 101 -13.44 3.38 -5.38
N LYS A 102 -14.19 4.25 -6.05
CA LYS A 102 -14.31 4.24 -7.53
C LYS A 102 -12.98 4.56 -8.22
N ILE A 103 -12.31 5.64 -7.82
CA ILE A 103 -11.03 6.05 -8.40
C ILE A 103 -9.99 4.96 -8.21
N PHE A 104 -9.89 4.43 -6.98
CA PHE A 104 -8.95 3.37 -6.64
C PHE A 104 -9.22 2.09 -7.45
N ALA A 105 -10.49 1.71 -7.63
CA ALA A 105 -10.86 0.56 -8.46
C ALA A 105 -10.45 0.74 -9.93
N VAL A 106 -10.63 1.94 -10.50
CA VAL A 106 -10.20 2.25 -11.87
C VAL A 106 -8.68 2.16 -12.00
N ILE A 107 -7.93 2.69 -11.04
CA ILE A 107 -6.46 2.61 -11.01
C ILE A 107 -6.01 1.14 -10.95
N LEU A 108 -6.60 0.33 -10.08
CA LEU A 108 -6.27 -1.10 -9.97
C LEU A 108 -6.61 -1.88 -11.23
N ALA A 109 -7.76 -1.61 -11.86
CA ALA A 109 -8.12 -2.23 -13.13
C ALA A 109 -7.14 -1.84 -14.24
N GLY A 110 -6.74 -0.56 -14.30
CA GLY A 110 -5.72 -0.09 -15.23
C GLY A 110 -4.36 -0.76 -15.01
N LEU A 111 -3.93 -0.90 -13.75
CA LEU A 111 -2.70 -1.60 -13.40
C LEU A 111 -2.76 -3.08 -13.79
N ALA A 112 -3.89 -3.75 -13.55
CA ALA A 112 -4.09 -5.14 -13.93
C ALA A 112 -4.01 -5.32 -15.45
N CYS A 113 -4.68 -4.45 -16.23
CA CYS A 113 -4.56 -4.44 -17.69
C CYS A 113 -3.11 -4.21 -18.14
N TYR A 114 -2.43 -3.22 -17.57
CA TYR A 114 -1.04 -2.93 -17.92
C TYR A 114 -0.13 -4.13 -17.69
N ILE A 115 -0.21 -4.78 -16.52
CA ILE A 115 0.60 -5.96 -16.21
C ILE A 115 0.27 -7.12 -17.18
N PHE A 116 -0.99 -7.28 -17.57
CA PHE A 116 -1.41 -8.35 -18.47
C PHE A 116 -0.93 -8.16 -19.91
N PHE A 117 -0.92 -6.92 -20.42
CA PHE A 117 -0.45 -6.60 -21.77
C PHE A 117 1.06 -6.34 -21.86
N SER A 118 1.71 -6.00 -20.74
CA SER A 118 3.17 -5.79 -20.67
C SER A 118 3.95 -7.10 -20.54
N LYS A 119 3.28 -8.25 -20.66
CA LYS A 119 3.86 -9.60 -20.65
C LYS A 119 3.58 -10.29 -21.97
#